data_AF-A0A538HYL1-F1
#
_entry.id   AF-A0A538HYL1-F1
#
_cell.length_a   1.000
_cell.length_b   1.000
_cell.length_c   1.000
_cell.angle_alpha   90.00
_cell.angle_beta   90.00
_cell.angle_gamma   90.00
#
_symmetry.space_group_name_H-M   'P 1'
#
loop_
_entity.id
_entity.type
_entity.pdbx_description
1 polymer ?
#
loop_
_entity_poly.entity_id
_entity_poly.type
_entity_poly.pdbx_seq_one_letter_code
_entity_poly.pdbx_strand_id
1 'polypeptide(L)'
;MIEQNFGSALTVGVEEEVMILDSDTLELTPRVGALVAGVDGRTLPGVLKTELHASVVELTSERSASPDEAIQRAGELRAIARDVAEREGLLLAAAGSHPTSIPAEQEIAPEERYREFVAYAGPSARRQGVSGLHVHVGMPDAETCHRVLETVLPWLPLVLALSANSPYFEGHDTGMRSIRTEVLGFLPRHGAPPATRSYREWEAFVERMVATGLAQTPTSFWWDIRPHPQFGTLEIRTPDQPT
;
A
#
# COMPACT_ATOMS: atom_id res chain seq x y z
N MET A 1 -25.07 -5.33 -1.01
CA MET A 1 -24.02 -6.36 -0.88
C MET A 1 -22.89 -5.96 -1.79
N ILE A 2 -21.68 -5.94 -1.23
CA ILE A 2 -20.45 -5.64 -1.96
C ILE A 2 -20.22 -6.80 -2.93
N GLU A 3 -19.81 -6.53 -4.17
CA GLU A 3 -19.45 -7.58 -5.13
C GLU A 3 -18.25 -8.39 -4.63
N GLN A 4 -18.29 -9.72 -4.75
CA GLN A 4 -17.31 -10.62 -4.14
C GLN A 4 -16.79 -11.66 -5.13
N ASN A 5 -15.47 -11.85 -5.16
CA ASN A 5 -14.73 -12.77 -6.03
C ASN A 5 -13.89 -13.78 -5.23
N PHE A 6 -14.40 -14.22 -4.07
CA PHE A 6 -13.77 -15.30 -3.28
C PHE A 6 -13.76 -16.64 -4.05
N GLY A 7 -12.88 -17.55 -3.66
CA GLY A 7 -12.78 -18.89 -4.25
C GLY A 7 -11.37 -19.34 -4.63
N SER A 8 -10.37 -18.49 -4.43
CA SER A 8 -8.95 -18.88 -4.50
C SER A 8 -8.42 -19.03 -3.08
N ALA A 9 -7.68 -20.09 -2.77
CA ALA A 9 -7.18 -20.33 -1.41
C ALA A 9 -5.65 -20.24 -1.38
N LEU A 10 -5.11 -19.44 -0.46
CA LEU A 10 -3.68 -19.32 -0.14
C LEU A 10 -2.78 -18.86 -1.29
N THR A 11 -3.35 -18.35 -2.38
CA THR A 11 -2.59 -17.62 -3.39
C THR A 11 -2.07 -16.31 -2.80
N VAL A 12 -0.95 -15.80 -3.29
CA VAL A 12 -0.29 -14.60 -2.76
C VAL A 12 -0.17 -13.54 -3.85
N GLY A 13 -0.54 -12.30 -3.53
CA GLY A 13 -0.22 -11.10 -4.32
C GLY A 13 0.53 -10.10 -3.44
N VAL A 14 1.43 -9.33 -4.03
CA VAL A 14 2.30 -8.38 -3.32
C VAL A 14 2.18 -7.01 -4.00
N GLU A 15 2.04 -5.97 -3.19
CA GLU A 15 2.18 -4.58 -3.63
C GLU A 15 3.34 -3.95 -2.85
N GLU A 16 4.35 -3.44 -3.57
CA GLU A 16 5.47 -2.69 -2.99
C GLU A 16 5.36 -1.22 -3.40
N GLU A 17 5.32 -0.31 -2.43
CA GLU A 17 5.41 1.14 -2.67
C GLU A 17 6.88 1.55 -2.65
N VAL A 18 7.42 2.00 -3.78
CA VAL A 18 8.86 2.26 -3.94
C VAL A 18 9.09 3.73 -4.27
N MET A 19 10.04 4.36 -3.59
CA MET A 19 10.37 5.77 -3.78
C MET A 19 11.21 5.98 -5.03
N ILE A 20 10.95 7.08 -5.73
CA ILE A 20 11.66 7.52 -6.92
C ILE A 20 12.55 8.69 -6.52
N LEU A 21 13.85 8.54 -6.72
CA LEU A 21 14.86 9.53 -6.34
C LEU A 21 15.55 10.11 -7.56
N ASP A 22 15.94 11.37 -7.46
CA ASP A 22 16.90 11.98 -8.36
C ASP A 22 18.31 11.43 -8.08
N SER A 23 19.05 11.02 -9.12
CA SER A 23 20.33 10.32 -8.92
C SER A 23 21.46 11.19 -8.35
N ASP A 24 21.37 12.51 -8.52
CA ASP A 24 22.41 13.46 -8.11
C ASP A 24 22.17 13.97 -6.69
N THR A 25 20.90 14.25 -6.35
CA THR A 25 20.50 14.84 -5.07
C THR A 25 20.02 13.81 -4.06
N LEU A 26 19.58 12.63 -4.51
CA LEU A 26 18.91 11.59 -3.71
C LEU A 26 17.58 12.04 -3.07
N GLU A 27 17.04 13.19 -3.46
CA GLU A 27 15.73 13.64 -3.00
C GLU A 27 14.59 12.96 -3.80
N LEU A 28 13.42 12.84 -3.16
CA LEU A 28 12.20 12.39 -3.83
C LEU A 28 11.91 13.27 -5.06
N THR A 29 11.59 12.64 -6.20
CA THR A 29 11.36 13.34 -7.46
C THR A 29 10.09 12.85 -8.18
N PRO A 30 9.23 13.76 -8.70
CA PRO A 30 7.88 13.43 -9.16
C PRO A 30 7.87 12.81 -10.57
N ARG A 31 8.47 11.62 -10.72
CA ARG A 31 8.72 10.98 -12.02
C ARG A 31 7.92 9.68 -12.25
N VAL A 32 6.91 9.38 -11.45
CA VAL A 32 6.12 8.14 -11.59
C VAL A 32 5.52 7.96 -12.99
N GLY A 33 5.07 9.06 -13.62
CA GLY A 33 4.54 9.00 -14.99
C GLY A 33 5.54 8.50 -16.02
N ALA A 34 6.83 8.84 -15.86
CA ALA A 34 7.89 8.35 -16.76
C ALA A 34 8.15 6.85 -16.55
N LEU A 35 8.08 6.37 -15.31
CA LEU A 35 8.28 4.95 -14.99
C LEU A 35 7.13 4.09 -15.52
N VAL A 36 5.88 4.52 -15.30
CA VAL A 36 4.70 3.82 -15.82
C VAL A 36 4.71 3.80 -17.35
N ALA A 37 4.95 4.94 -18.00
CA ALA A 37 5.05 4.98 -19.46
C ALA A 37 6.24 4.18 -20.02
N GLY A 38 7.36 4.14 -19.29
CA GLY A 38 8.57 3.42 -19.69
C GLY A 38 8.44 1.89 -19.68
N VAL A 39 7.39 1.35 -19.05
CA VAL A 39 7.05 -0.08 -19.11
C VAL A 39 5.92 -0.41 -20.10
N ASP A 40 5.34 0.59 -20.77
CA ASP A 40 4.27 0.36 -21.75
C ASP A 40 4.75 -0.58 -22.88
N GLY A 41 3.93 -1.58 -23.17
CA GLY A 41 4.23 -2.60 -24.19
C GLY A 41 5.24 -3.67 -23.76
N ARG A 42 5.76 -3.64 -22.53
CA ARG A 42 6.56 -4.74 -21.96
C ARG A 42 5.64 -5.80 -21.34
N THR A 43 6.07 -7.06 -21.43
CA THR A 43 5.49 -8.13 -20.61
C THR A 43 6.02 -8.01 -19.19
N LEU A 44 5.13 -7.87 -18.22
CA LEU A 44 5.45 -7.73 -16.80
C LEU A 44 4.76 -8.86 -16.01
N PRO A 45 5.38 -9.40 -14.95
CA PRO A 45 4.72 -10.33 -14.02
C PRO A 45 3.85 -9.56 -13.00
N GLY A 46 3.12 -8.54 -13.48
CA GLY A 46 2.35 -7.59 -12.67
C GLY A 46 2.20 -6.25 -13.38
N VAL A 47 2.10 -5.16 -12.61
CA VAL A 47 1.93 -3.80 -13.13
C VAL A 47 2.68 -2.78 -12.28
N LEU A 48 3.07 -1.67 -12.92
CA LEU A 48 3.49 -0.45 -12.25
C LEU A 48 2.31 0.52 -12.25
N LYS A 49 2.02 1.14 -11.11
CA LYS A 49 0.96 2.13 -10.97
C LYS A 49 1.47 3.38 -10.26
N THR A 50 0.70 4.44 -10.38
CA THR A 50 0.88 5.64 -9.56
C THR A 50 0.44 5.38 -8.13
N GLU A 51 1.09 6.04 -7.18
CA GLU A 51 0.60 6.22 -5.80
C GLU A 51 0.27 7.71 -5.56
N LEU A 52 -0.26 8.07 -4.39
CA LEU A 52 -0.65 9.42 -4.01
C LEU A 52 0.40 10.48 -4.37
N HIS A 53 1.65 10.26 -3.99
CA HIS A 53 2.75 11.15 -4.33
C HIS A 53 3.37 10.72 -5.66
N ALA A 54 3.61 11.68 -6.55
CA ALA A 54 4.21 11.44 -7.86
C ALA A 54 5.66 10.92 -7.79
N SER A 55 6.26 10.94 -6.60
CA SER A 55 7.59 10.41 -6.28
C SER A 55 7.56 8.98 -5.75
N VAL A 56 6.42 8.29 -5.80
CA VAL A 56 6.27 6.89 -5.40
C VAL A 56 5.64 6.11 -6.55
N VAL A 57 6.18 4.93 -6.83
CA VAL A 57 5.61 3.96 -7.77
C VAL A 57 5.15 2.73 -7.00
N GLU A 58 3.93 2.26 -7.25
CA GLU A 58 3.42 1.00 -6.71
C GLU A 58 3.75 -0.13 -7.70
N LEU A 59 4.44 -1.17 -7.23
CA LEU A 59 4.72 -2.40 -7.97
C LEU A 59 3.74 -3.48 -7.49
N THR A 60 2.72 -3.79 -8.28
CA THR A 60 1.74 -4.84 -7.95
C THR A 60 2.05 -6.12 -8.72
N SER A 61 2.34 -7.21 -8.02
CA SER A 61 2.56 -8.52 -8.65
C SER A 61 1.27 -9.13 -9.19
N GLU A 62 1.39 -9.98 -10.20
CA GLU A 62 0.35 -10.96 -10.48
C GLU A 62 0.19 -11.93 -9.29
N ARG A 63 -0.94 -12.64 -9.28
CA ARG A 63 -1.26 -13.66 -8.29
C ARG A 63 -0.32 -14.87 -8.44
N SER A 64 0.31 -15.26 -7.35
CA SER A 64 1.18 -16.43 -7.21
C SER A 64 0.53 -17.56 -6.45
N ALA A 65 0.96 -18.80 -6.72
CA ALA A 65 0.50 -19.99 -6.02
C ALA A 65 1.26 -20.22 -4.69
N SER A 66 2.42 -19.58 -4.51
CA SER A 66 3.22 -19.66 -3.28
C SER A 66 3.91 -18.32 -2.94
N PRO A 67 4.35 -18.15 -1.68
CA PRO A 67 5.19 -17.02 -1.30
C PRO A 67 6.50 -16.91 -2.10
N ASP A 68 7.16 -18.04 -2.38
CA ASP A 68 8.42 -18.06 -3.14
C ASP A 68 8.23 -17.50 -4.55
N GLU A 69 7.13 -17.89 -5.21
CA GLU A 69 6.78 -17.38 -6.54
C GLU A 69 6.39 -15.89 -6.49
N ALA A 70 5.72 -15.42 -5.43
CA ALA A 70 5.44 -13.99 -5.22
C ALA A 70 6.73 -13.17 -5.04
N ILE A 71 7.69 -13.67 -4.26
CA ILE A 71 9.01 -13.04 -4.08
C ILE A 71 9.75 -12.95 -5.41
N GLN A 72 9.72 -14.03 -6.22
CA GLN A 72 10.33 -14.03 -7.54
C GLN A 72 9.69 -12.95 -8.45
N ARG A 73 8.35 -12.92 -8.56
CA ARG A 73 7.64 -11.93 -9.39
C ARG A 73 7.92 -10.49 -8.94
N ALA A 74 7.92 -10.24 -7.62
CA ALA A 74 8.25 -8.92 -7.07
C ALA A 74 9.70 -8.52 -7.40
N GLY A 75 10.65 -9.46 -7.32
CA GLY A 75 12.03 -9.25 -7.76
C GLY A 75 12.15 -8.89 -9.25
N GLU A 76 11.41 -9.58 -10.11
CA GLU A 76 11.36 -9.30 -11.55
C GLU A 76 10.76 -7.92 -11.85
N LEU A 77 9.66 -7.54 -11.19
CA LEU A 77 9.08 -6.19 -11.30
C LEU A 77 10.06 -5.09 -10.85
N ARG A 78 10.73 -5.27 -9.71
CA ARG A 78 11.75 -4.33 -9.23
C ARG A 78 12.91 -4.18 -10.21
N ALA A 79 13.36 -5.27 -10.82
CA ALA A 79 14.43 -5.22 -11.83
C ALA A 79 14.00 -4.44 -13.08
N ILE A 80 12.75 -4.63 -13.53
CA ILE A 80 12.20 -3.91 -14.68
C ILE A 80 12.02 -2.42 -14.36
N ALA A 81 11.47 -2.08 -13.19
CA ALA A 81 11.29 -0.71 -12.75
C ALA A 81 12.65 0.03 -12.64
N ARG A 82 13.67 -0.65 -12.09
CA ARG A 82 15.03 -0.13 -11.99
C ARG A 82 15.64 0.16 -13.36
N ASP A 83 15.52 -0.76 -14.30
CA ASP A 83 16.02 -0.59 -15.69
C ASP A 83 15.40 0.63 -16.37
N VAL A 84 14.11 0.92 -16.13
CA VAL A 84 13.46 2.13 -16.64
C VAL A 84 13.97 3.38 -15.91
N ALA A 85 14.04 3.35 -14.58
CA ALA A 85 14.50 4.48 -13.77
C ALA A 85 15.93 4.90 -14.14
N GLU A 86 16.86 3.96 -14.31
CA GLU A 86 18.26 4.23 -14.64
C GLU A 86 18.41 4.95 -16.00
N ARG A 87 17.57 4.62 -16.99
CA ARG A 87 17.58 5.29 -18.30
C ARG A 87 17.09 6.74 -18.24
N GLU A 88 16.32 7.07 -17.20
CA GLU A 88 15.76 8.39 -16.95
C GLU A 88 16.62 9.24 -15.99
N GLY A 89 17.78 8.73 -15.57
CA GLY A 89 18.66 9.39 -14.57
C GLY A 89 18.08 9.34 -13.16
N LEU A 90 17.32 8.29 -12.83
CA LEU A 90 16.63 8.13 -11.56
C LEU A 90 17.14 6.90 -10.79
N LEU A 91 16.92 6.91 -9.49
CA LEU A 91 17.14 5.76 -8.61
C LEU A 91 15.81 5.33 -7.98
N LEU A 92 15.72 4.05 -7.63
CA LEU A 92 14.62 3.52 -6.82
C LEU A 92 15.14 3.17 -5.43
N ALA A 93 14.40 3.56 -4.39
CA ALA A 93 14.70 3.26 -3.01
C ALA A 93 13.49 2.65 -2.30
N ALA A 94 13.75 1.68 -1.43
CA ALA A 94 12.72 0.97 -0.67
C ALA A 94 12.99 1.13 0.83
N ALA A 95 12.03 1.74 1.53
CA ALA A 95 12.01 1.92 2.98
C ALA A 95 10.62 2.43 3.37
N GLY A 96 10.23 2.33 4.64
CA GLY A 96 8.95 2.86 5.11
C GLY A 96 8.82 4.39 5.06
N SER A 97 9.95 5.12 4.96
CA SER A 97 9.97 6.57 4.78
C SER A 97 11.24 7.03 4.07
N HIS A 98 11.17 8.18 3.40
CA HIS A 98 12.35 8.91 2.98
C HIS A 98 12.95 9.68 4.19
N PRO A 99 14.28 9.69 4.40
CA PRO A 99 14.87 10.28 5.60
C PRO A 99 14.78 11.82 5.64
N THR A 100 14.92 12.53 4.51
CA THR A 100 15.09 14.00 4.47
C THR A 100 13.96 14.75 3.78
N SER A 101 13.53 14.29 2.59
CA SER A 101 12.44 14.92 1.83
C SER A 101 11.17 15.14 2.68
N ILE A 102 10.52 16.28 2.45
CA ILE A 102 9.32 16.71 3.18
C ILE A 102 8.07 16.30 2.38
N PRO A 103 7.23 15.36 2.87
CA PRO A 103 6.07 14.86 2.12
C PRO A 103 5.07 15.93 1.71
N ALA A 104 4.88 16.95 2.55
CA ALA A 104 3.91 18.02 2.29
C ALA A 104 4.30 18.91 1.10
N GLU A 105 5.59 18.91 0.72
CA GLU A 105 6.14 19.66 -0.40
C GLU A 105 6.21 18.82 -1.69
N GLN A 106 5.98 17.51 -1.60
CA GLN A 106 6.01 16.61 -2.75
C GLN A 106 4.76 16.79 -3.62
N GLU A 107 4.94 16.59 -4.92
CA GLU A 107 3.83 16.65 -5.87
C GLU A 107 2.89 15.45 -5.72
N ILE A 108 1.60 15.71 -5.86
CA ILE A 108 0.56 14.68 -5.90
C ILE A 108 0.45 14.17 -7.32
N ALA A 109 0.35 12.85 -7.51
CA ALA A 109 0.17 12.26 -8.82
C ALA A 109 -1.09 12.83 -9.51
N PRO A 110 -1.05 13.09 -10.84
CA PRO A 110 -2.08 13.85 -11.54
C PRO A 110 -3.36 13.03 -11.84
N GLU A 111 -3.81 12.21 -10.89
CA GLU A 111 -5.06 11.44 -11.01
C GLU A 111 -6.18 12.04 -10.16
N GLU A 112 -7.40 11.98 -10.69
CA GLU A 112 -8.55 12.63 -10.05
C GLU A 112 -8.84 12.07 -8.66
N ARG A 113 -8.73 10.75 -8.47
CA ARG A 113 -8.92 10.08 -7.17
C ARG A 113 -8.01 10.65 -6.07
N TYR A 114 -6.78 11.04 -6.42
CA TYR A 114 -5.84 11.59 -5.46
C TYR A 114 -6.14 13.05 -5.13
N ARG A 115 -6.64 13.82 -6.10
CA ARG A 115 -7.13 15.19 -5.85
C ARG A 115 -8.34 15.17 -4.92
N GLU A 116 -9.29 14.28 -5.17
CA GLU A 116 -10.46 14.08 -4.31
C GLU A 116 -10.04 13.68 -2.90
N PHE A 117 -9.08 12.76 -2.76
CA PHE A 117 -8.56 12.35 -1.46
C PHE A 117 -7.86 13.50 -0.71
N VAL A 118 -7.03 14.30 -1.40
CA VAL A 118 -6.38 15.48 -0.80
C VAL A 118 -7.41 16.54 -0.41
N ALA A 119 -8.47 16.74 -1.20
CA ALA A 119 -9.55 17.65 -0.84
C ALA A 119 -10.32 17.17 0.39
N TYR A 120 -10.47 15.86 0.55
CA TYR A 120 -11.15 15.24 1.70
C TYR A 120 -10.29 15.25 2.99
N ALA A 121 -9.06 14.76 2.93
CA ALA A 121 -8.20 14.54 4.10
C ALA A 121 -7.22 15.70 4.37
N GLY A 122 -7.08 16.65 3.43
CA GLY A 122 -6.34 17.89 3.62
C GLY A 122 -4.87 17.66 4.02
N PRO A 123 -4.39 18.30 5.12
CA PRO A 123 -3.02 18.13 5.59
C PRO A 123 -2.62 16.68 5.90
N SER A 124 -3.56 15.85 6.35
CA SER A 124 -3.27 14.44 6.65
C SER A 124 -2.84 13.67 5.41
N ALA A 125 -3.51 13.89 4.26
CA ALA A 125 -3.13 13.28 2.99
C ALA A 125 -1.74 13.76 2.53
N ARG A 126 -1.46 15.06 2.61
CA ARG A 126 -0.16 15.62 2.20
C ARG A 126 1.01 15.08 3.03
N ARG A 127 0.76 14.62 4.26
CA ARG A 127 1.77 14.01 5.13
C ARG A 127 2.00 12.52 4.87
N GLN A 128 1.21 11.85 4.02
CA GLN A 128 1.32 10.42 3.70
C GLN A 128 2.52 10.10 2.79
N GLY A 129 3.72 10.60 3.10
CA GLY A 129 4.97 10.28 2.38
C GLY A 129 5.68 9.08 2.99
N VAL A 130 4.95 8.00 3.20
CA VAL A 130 5.41 6.76 3.81
C VAL A 130 5.02 5.60 2.90
N SER A 131 5.84 4.56 2.87
CA SER A 131 5.70 3.47 1.90
C SER A 131 5.51 2.11 2.58
N GLY A 132 4.58 1.32 2.08
CA GLY A 132 4.21 0.02 2.63
C GLY A 132 4.47 -1.15 1.71
N LEU A 133 4.50 -2.32 2.34
CA LEU A 133 4.29 -3.60 1.66
C LEU A 133 2.86 -4.07 1.97
N HIS A 134 2.06 -4.32 0.92
CA HIS A 134 0.75 -4.95 1.06
C HIS A 134 0.81 -6.40 0.57
N VAL A 135 0.27 -7.32 1.38
CA VAL A 135 0.23 -8.74 1.05
C VAL A 135 -1.22 -9.19 0.97
N HIS A 136 -1.63 -9.60 -0.22
CA HIS A 136 -2.93 -10.20 -0.49
C HIS A 136 -2.85 -11.71 -0.38
N VAL A 137 -3.68 -12.31 0.47
CA VAL A 137 -3.81 -13.77 0.58
C VAL A 137 -5.19 -14.19 0.10
N GLY A 138 -5.25 -15.08 -0.91
CA GLY A 138 -6.48 -15.63 -1.45
C GLY A 138 -7.31 -16.36 -0.40
N MET A 139 -8.60 -16.04 -0.32
CA MET A 139 -9.54 -16.67 0.60
C MET A 139 -10.61 -17.52 -0.13
N PRO A 140 -10.88 -18.74 0.37
CA PRO A 140 -11.82 -19.66 -0.27
C PRO A 140 -13.27 -19.13 -0.22
N ASP A 141 -13.63 -18.43 0.85
CA ASP A 141 -14.95 -17.84 1.05
C ASP A 141 -14.88 -16.67 2.05
N ALA A 142 -15.96 -15.88 2.09
CA ALA A 142 -16.05 -14.66 2.87
C ALA A 142 -16.01 -14.89 4.40
N GLU A 143 -16.69 -15.93 4.90
CA GLU A 143 -16.70 -16.25 6.34
C GLU A 143 -15.35 -16.79 6.81
N THR A 144 -14.67 -17.58 5.98
CA THR A 144 -13.29 -17.98 6.22
C THR A 144 -12.35 -16.78 6.23
N CYS A 145 -12.49 -15.85 5.30
CA CYS A 145 -11.72 -14.60 5.28
C CYS A 145 -11.86 -13.82 6.60
N HIS A 146 -13.09 -13.65 7.09
CA HIS A 146 -13.36 -12.97 8.37
C HIS A 146 -12.75 -13.72 9.57
N ARG A 147 -12.90 -15.04 9.66
CA ARG A 147 -12.28 -15.81 10.74
C ARG A 147 -10.75 -15.72 10.75
N VAL A 148 -10.13 -15.72 9.56
CA VAL A 148 -8.68 -15.56 9.43
C VAL A 148 -8.26 -14.15 9.83
N LEU A 149 -9.01 -13.12 9.43
CA LEU A 149 -8.78 -11.74 9.87
C LEU A 149 -8.73 -11.65 11.40
N GLU A 150 -9.75 -12.14 12.10
CA GLU A 150 -9.82 -12.10 13.57
C GLU A 150 -8.67 -12.91 14.22
N THR A 151 -8.20 -13.96 13.55
CA THR A 151 -7.09 -14.79 14.02
C THR A 151 -5.72 -14.10 13.85
N VAL A 152 -5.53 -13.39 12.74
CA VAL A 152 -4.25 -12.75 12.38
C VAL A 152 -4.10 -11.38 13.03
N LEU A 153 -5.21 -10.65 13.24
CA LEU A 153 -5.21 -9.28 13.76
C LEU A 153 -4.33 -9.09 15.01
N PRO A 154 -4.34 -9.97 16.04
CA PRO A 154 -3.48 -9.82 17.22
C PRO A 154 -1.98 -9.94 16.96
N TRP A 155 -1.57 -10.49 15.80
CA TRP A 155 -0.18 -10.71 15.42
C TRP A 155 0.42 -9.58 14.59
N LEU A 156 -0.40 -8.65 14.09
CA LEU A 156 0.08 -7.53 13.28
C LEU A 156 1.17 -6.67 13.96
N PRO A 157 1.16 -6.45 15.29
CA PRO A 157 2.27 -5.76 15.95
C PRO A 157 3.62 -6.47 15.80
N LEU A 158 3.64 -7.81 15.76
CA LEU A 158 4.87 -8.57 15.52
C LEU A 158 5.32 -8.43 14.05
N VAL A 159 4.39 -8.46 13.11
CA VAL A 159 4.67 -8.24 11.68
C VAL A 159 5.27 -6.84 11.45
N LEU A 160 4.71 -5.81 12.10
CA LEU A 160 5.28 -4.46 12.09
C LEU A 160 6.69 -4.45 12.67
N ALA A 161 6.90 -5.06 13.84
CA ALA A 161 8.21 -5.07 14.50
C ALA A 161 9.30 -5.73 13.64
N LEU A 162 8.95 -6.73 12.82
CA LEU A 162 9.88 -7.41 11.90
C LEU A 162 10.20 -6.59 10.64
N SER A 163 9.28 -5.72 10.21
CA SER A 163 9.43 -4.93 8.98
C SER A 163 9.92 -3.49 9.24
N ALA A 164 9.80 -3.01 10.48
CA ALA A 164 10.09 -1.63 10.86
C ALA A 164 11.49 -1.17 10.40
N ASN A 165 11.53 -0.21 9.48
CA ASN A 165 12.76 0.32 8.89
C ASN A 165 12.69 1.82 8.59
N SER A 166 11.74 2.53 9.20
CA SER A 166 11.48 3.95 8.96
C SER A 166 11.71 4.83 10.21
N PRO A 167 12.96 4.91 10.74
CA PRO A 167 13.23 5.70 11.95
C PRO A 167 13.40 7.20 11.69
N TYR A 168 13.61 7.62 10.44
CA TYR A 168 13.83 9.02 10.05
C TYR A 168 12.66 9.58 9.25
N PHE A 169 12.36 10.86 9.43
CA PHE A 169 11.31 11.56 8.70
C PHE A 169 11.53 13.07 8.73
N GLU A 170 11.35 13.75 7.59
CA GLU A 170 11.54 15.20 7.45
C GLU A 170 12.91 15.70 7.99
N GLY A 171 13.96 14.88 7.86
CA GLY A 171 15.32 15.21 8.29
C GLY A 171 15.61 14.94 9.78
N HIS A 172 14.71 14.29 10.51
CA HIS A 172 14.84 14.05 11.94
C HIS A 172 14.82 12.56 12.31
N ASP A 173 15.64 12.17 13.29
CA ASP A 173 15.43 10.92 14.03
C ASP A 173 14.15 11.06 14.86
N THR A 174 13.16 10.23 14.54
CA THR A 174 11.82 10.30 15.14
C THR A 174 11.77 9.67 16.53
N GLY A 175 12.80 8.91 16.93
CA GLY A 175 12.79 8.06 18.12
C GLY A 175 11.94 6.79 17.97
N MET A 176 11.29 6.58 16.82
CA MET A 176 10.49 5.40 16.50
C MET A 176 11.27 4.42 15.62
N ARG A 177 10.82 3.17 15.58
CA ARG A 177 11.33 2.16 14.62
C ARG A 177 10.58 2.19 13.29
N SER A 178 9.29 2.54 13.34
CA SER A 178 8.46 2.82 12.18
C SER A 178 7.69 4.12 12.42
N ILE A 179 8.08 5.20 11.73
CA ILE A 179 7.30 6.44 11.66
C ILE A 179 6.03 6.25 10.83
N ARG A 180 6.05 5.29 9.89
CA ARG A 180 4.93 4.99 8.99
C ARG A 180 3.64 4.75 9.76
N THR A 181 3.67 3.95 10.83
CA THR A 181 2.47 3.67 11.64
C THR A 181 1.86 4.94 12.24
N GLU A 182 2.68 5.89 12.70
CA GLU A 182 2.19 7.15 13.26
C GLU A 182 1.63 8.08 12.16
N VAL A 183 2.30 8.15 11.01
CA VAL A 183 1.86 8.97 9.87
C VAL A 183 0.51 8.49 9.32
N LEU A 184 0.34 7.17 9.20
CA LEU A 184 -0.95 6.57 8.80
C LEU A 184 -2.03 6.85 9.85
N GLY A 185 -1.66 6.98 11.13
CA GLY A 185 -2.53 7.36 12.25
C GLY A 185 -3.30 8.68 12.06
N PHE A 186 -2.83 9.57 11.18
CA PHE A 186 -3.54 10.81 10.84
C PHE A 186 -4.72 10.61 9.88
N LEU A 187 -4.85 9.43 9.25
CA LEU A 187 -5.94 9.14 8.33
C LEU A 187 -7.21 8.73 9.08
N PRO A 188 -8.39 9.20 8.63
CA PRO A 188 -9.63 8.85 9.30
C PRO A 188 -9.94 7.37 9.09
N ARG A 189 -10.30 6.65 10.16
CA ARG A 189 -10.53 5.18 10.12
C ARG A 189 -9.26 4.37 9.89
N HIS A 190 -8.10 4.90 10.28
CA HIS A 190 -6.86 4.12 10.38
C HIS A 190 -6.88 3.12 11.53
N GLY A 191 -6.06 2.07 11.42
CA GLY A 191 -5.72 1.13 12.49
C GLY A 191 -6.45 -0.20 12.37
N ALA A 192 -6.69 -0.87 13.49
CA ALA A 192 -7.41 -2.13 13.49
C ALA A 192 -8.87 -1.95 13.00
N PRO A 193 -9.40 -2.87 12.16
CA PRO A 193 -10.82 -2.88 11.81
C PRO A 193 -11.71 -3.09 13.06
N PRO A 194 -12.98 -2.67 13.02
CA PRO A 194 -13.90 -2.88 14.14
C PRO A 194 -14.13 -4.38 14.37
N ALA A 195 -14.20 -4.78 15.63
CA ALA A 195 -14.55 -6.15 16.01
C ALA A 195 -15.99 -6.46 15.57
N THR A 196 -16.13 -7.53 14.79
CA THR A 196 -17.42 -7.99 14.24
C THR A 196 -17.53 -9.51 14.38
N ARG A 197 -18.75 -10.06 14.45
CA ARG A 197 -18.95 -11.49 14.72
C ARG A 197 -18.97 -12.37 13.47
N SER A 198 -19.11 -11.77 12.29
CA SER A 198 -19.16 -12.47 11.01
C SER A 198 -18.78 -11.53 9.88
N TYR A 199 -18.47 -12.10 8.71
CA TYR A 199 -18.26 -11.32 7.51
C TYR A 199 -19.47 -10.44 7.18
N ARG A 200 -20.69 -10.96 7.38
CA ARG A 200 -21.93 -10.20 7.17
C ARG A 200 -22.03 -8.95 8.04
N GLU A 201 -21.61 -9.02 9.30
CA GLU A 201 -21.59 -7.85 10.18
C GLU A 201 -20.54 -6.82 9.74
N TRP A 202 -19.36 -7.29 9.30
CA TRP A 202 -18.32 -6.45 8.70
C TRP A 202 -18.82 -5.75 7.44
N GLU A 203 -19.43 -6.49 6.51
CA GLU A 203 -20.00 -5.95 5.27
C GLU A 203 -21.06 -4.89 5.59
N ALA A 204 -21.99 -5.21 6.50
CA ALA A 204 -23.02 -4.26 6.91
C ALA A 204 -22.43 -3.02 7.58
N PHE A 205 -21.31 -3.12 8.30
CA PHE A 205 -20.59 -1.96 8.84
C PHE A 205 -20.05 -1.07 7.72
N VAL A 206 -19.35 -1.66 6.74
CA VAL A 206 -18.80 -0.92 5.58
C VAL A 206 -19.93 -0.26 4.79
N GLU A 207 -21.00 -0.99 4.48
CA GLU A 207 -22.16 -0.46 3.75
C GLU A 207 -22.81 0.72 4.46
N ARG A 208 -22.97 0.66 5.79
CA ARG A 208 -23.52 1.80 6.57
C ARG A 208 -22.62 3.03 6.52
N MET A 209 -21.32 2.83 6.62
CA MET A 209 -20.34 3.93 6.55
C MET A 209 -20.34 4.60 5.17
N VAL A 210 -20.51 3.81 4.10
CA VAL A 210 -20.66 4.34 2.74
C VAL A 210 -22.00 5.06 2.57
N ALA A 211 -23.11 4.45 3.00
CA ALA A 211 -24.45 5.02 2.87
C ALA A 211 -24.63 6.34 3.65
N THR A 212 -23.85 6.55 4.71
CA THR A 212 -23.86 7.80 5.50
C THR A 212 -22.91 8.87 4.95
N GLY A 213 -22.14 8.57 3.89
CA GLY A 213 -21.14 9.48 3.32
C GLY A 213 -19.87 9.62 4.17
N LEU A 214 -19.71 8.81 5.22
CA LEU A 214 -18.50 8.79 6.06
C LEU A 214 -17.32 8.10 5.37
N ALA A 215 -17.61 7.27 4.36
CA ALA A 215 -16.66 6.67 3.44
C ALA A 215 -17.21 6.79 2.01
N GLN A 216 -16.36 7.02 1.00
CA GLN A 216 -16.82 7.07 -0.40
C GLN A 216 -16.96 5.66 -0.98
N THR A 217 -16.03 4.78 -0.64
CA THR A 217 -15.93 3.41 -1.13
C THR A 217 -15.51 2.45 -0.01
N PRO A 218 -15.68 1.13 -0.19
CA PRO A 218 -15.09 0.12 0.69
C PRO A 218 -13.56 0.20 0.83
N THR A 219 -12.87 0.82 -0.14
CA THR A 219 -11.41 1.04 -0.09
C THR A 219 -11.02 2.30 0.69
N SER A 220 -11.98 3.14 1.10
CA SER A 220 -11.78 4.37 1.90
C SER A 220 -11.55 4.12 3.41
N PHE A 221 -11.02 2.95 3.74
CA PHE A 221 -10.66 2.51 5.09
C PHE A 221 -9.18 2.11 5.09
N TRP A 222 -8.37 2.84 5.86
CA TRP A 222 -6.93 2.62 5.98
C TRP A 222 -6.62 1.66 7.14
N TRP A 223 -7.31 0.52 7.15
CA TRP A 223 -7.09 -0.49 8.17
C TRP A 223 -5.77 -1.23 7.96
N ASP A 224 -5.16 -1.65 9.06
CA ASP A 224 -3.92 -2.45 9.08
C ASP A 224 -4.08 -3.80 8.37
N ILE A 225 -5.30 -4.31 8.34
CA ILE A 225 -5.73 -5.52 7.64
C ILE A 225 -7.18 -5.37 7.20
N ARG A 226 -7.55 -5.88 6.01
CA ARG A 226 -8.94 -5.84 5.55
C ARG A 226 -9.30 -7.00 4.63
N PRO A 227 -10.55 -7.48 4.63
CA PRO A 227 -11.08 -8.24 3.52
C PRO A 227 -11.10 -7.35 2.27
N HIS A 228 -10.72 -7.91 1.12
CA HIS A 228 -10.80 -7.27 -0.18
C HIS A 228 -11.72 -8.09 -1.11
N PRO A 229 -13.05 -7.92 -1.03
CA PRO A 229 -14.01 -8.83 -1.64
C PRO A 229 -13.90 -8.89 -3.17
N GLN A 230 -13.61 -7.76 -3.81
CA GLN A 230 -13.41 -7.69 -5.27
C GLN A 230 -12.20 -8.50 -5.76
N PHE A 231 -11.21 -8.74 -4.91
CA PHE A 231 -10.07 -9.62 -5.21
C PHE A 231 -10.20 -11.00 -4.57
N GLY A 232 -11.21 -11.20 -3.72
CA GLY A 232 -11.37 -12.44 -2.96
C GLY A 232 -10.23 -12.72 -1.99
N THR A 233 -9.63 -11.68 -1.41
CA THR A 233 -8.42 -11.82 -0.56
C THR A 233 -8.62 -11.23 0.84
N LEU A 234 -7.74 -11.61 1.76
CA LEU A 234 -7.42 -10.87 2.97
C LEU A 234 -6.11 -10.12 2.72
N GLU A 235 -6.14 -8.81 2.93
CA GLU A 235 -5.03 -7.92 2.62
C GLU A 235 -4.39 -7.41 3.92
N ILE A 236 -3.09 -7.67 4.10
CA ILE A 236 -2.28 -7.20 5.24
C ILE A 236 -1.47 -5.99 4.79
N ARG A 237 -1.57 -4.87 5.52
CA ARG A 237 -1.00 -3.56 5.13
C ARG A 237 -0.14 -2.90 6.20
N THR A 238 -0.01 -3.55 7.35
CA THR A 238 0.81 -3.10 8.48
C THR A 238 2.30 -2.95 8.16
N PRO A 239 2.95 -3.81 7.35
CA PRO A 239 4.40 -3.73 7.15
C PRO A 239 4.88 -2.40 6.55
N ASP A 240 6.02 -1.91 7.03
CA ASP A 240 6.83 -0.95 6.28
C ASP A 240 7.34 -1.62 4.99
N GLN A 241 7.58 -0.83 3.94
CA GLN A 241 8.24 -1.31 2.73
C GLN A 241 9.68 -1.79 3.07
N PRO A 242 10.01 -3.08 2.85
CA PRO A 242 11.36 -3.60 3.08
C PRO A 242 12.40 -3.00 2.12
N THR A 243 13.65 -2.90 2.57
CA THR A 243 14.79 -2.34 1.80
C THR A 243 15.36 -3.32 0.78
#